data_AF-A0A5Y2MRI1-F1
#
_entry.id   AF-A0A5Y2MRI1-F1
#
_cell.length_a   1.000
_cell.length_b   1.000
_cell.length_c   1.000
_cell.angle_alpha   90.00
_cell.angle_beta   90.00
_cell.angle_gamma   90.00
#
_symmetry.space_group_name_H-M   'P 1'
#
loop_
_entity.id
_entity.type
_entity.pdbx_description
1 polymer ?
#
loop_
_entity_poly.entity_id
_entity_poly.type
_entity_poly.pdbx_seq_one_letter_code
_entity_poly.pdbx_strand_id
1 'polypeptide(L)'
;MFSLPVMASAAEKDELALALRQLDQVQSALERAKIVAVQDKSDGRFFFDYERATRDLKTMKQGIETYLEPSRAQPRDKGSLVGQYRKEQP
;
A
#
# COMPACT_ATOMS: atom_id res chain seq x y z
N MET A 1 1.84 13.92 34.33
CA MET A 1 1.32 14.09 32.95
C MET A 1 2.47 14.54 32.08
N PHE A 2 3.09 13.63 31.31
CA PHE A 2 4.08 14.00 30.31
C PHE A 2 3.33 14.39 29.04
N SER A 3 3.27 15.69 28.74
CA SER A 3 2.85 16.17 27.43
C SER A 3 4.01 15.90 26.47
N LEU A 4 3.84 14.94 25.55
CA LEU A 4 4.76 14.81 24.42
C LEU A 4 4.71 16.14 23.63
N PRO A 5 5.88 16.70 23.23
CA PRO A 5 5.90 17.99 22.55
C PRO A 5 5.25 17.85 21.17
N VAL A 6 4.42 18.82 20.80
CA VAL A 6 3.76 18.95 19.47
C VAL A 6 4.72 18.74 18.30
N MET A 7 6.01 19.05 18.49
CA MET A 7 7.09 18.85 17.51
C MET A 7 7.32 17.38 17.13
N ALA A 8 7.23 16.46 18.10
CA ALA A 8 7.42 15.03 17.83
C ALA A 8 6.27 14.46 16.97
N SER A 9 5.04 14.94 17.21
CA SER A 9 3.88 14.57 16.40
C SER A 9 3.92 15.17 14.99
N ALA A 10 4.47 16.38 14.83
CA ALA A 10 4.68 16.98 13.51
C ALA A 10 5.70 16.16 12.68
N ALA A 11 6.82 15.78 13.28
CA ALA A 11 7.83 14.94 12.62
C ALA A 11 7.28 13.57 12.22
N GLU A 12 6.49 12.92 13.08
CA GLU A 12 5.84 11.65 12.75
C GLU A 12 4.89 11.79 11.53
N LYS A 13 4.07 12.85 11.51
CA LYS A 13 3.14 13.09 10.40
C LYS A 13 3.86 13.32 9.07
N ASP A 14 4.98 14.03 9.10
CA ASP A 14 5.80 14.26 7.90
C ASP A 14 6.40 12.97 7.35
N GLU A 15 6.90 12.09 8.23
CA GLU A 15 7.42 10.76 7.84
C GLU A 15 6.31 9.86 7.28
N LEU A 16 5.11 9.89 7.86
CA LEU A 16 3.97 9.15 7.33
C LEU A 16 3.47 9.71 5.98
N ALA A 17 3.54 11.03 5.78
CA ALA A 17 3.27 11.64 4.47
C ALA A 17 4.33 11.29 3.42
N LEU A 18 5.59 11.10 3.83
CA LEU A 18 6.63 10.53 2.97
C LEU A 18 6.31 9.07 2.61
N ALA A 19 5.91 8.26 3.59
CA ALA A 19 5.53 6.86 3.37
C ALA A 19 4.38 6.72 2.35
N LEU A 20 3.35 7.57 2.43
CA LEU A 20 2.26 7.58 1.44
C LEU A 20 2.77 7.83 0.01
N ARG A 21 3.63 8.83 -0.17
CA ARG A 21 4.25 9.13 -1.48
C ARG A 21 5.11 7.97 -1.99
N GLN A 22 5.83 7.28 -1.11
CA GLN A 22 6.58 6.08 -1.48
C GLN A 22 5.65 4.94 -1.93
N LEU A 23 4.50 4.75 -1.26
CA LEU A 23 3.50 3.75 -1.68
C LEU A 23 2.88 4.10 -3.05
N ASP A 24 2.74 5.39 -3.41
CA ASP A 24 2.36 5.81 -4.77
C ASP A 24 3.42 5.46 -5.81
N GLN A 25 4.70 5.65 -5.46
CA GLN A 25 5.83 5.27 -6.33
C GLN A 25 5.89 3.76 -6.55
N VAL A 26 5.67 2.96 -5.49
CA VAL A 26 5.60 1.49 -5.59
C VAL A 26 4.45 1.06 -6.49
N GLN A 27 3.25 1.64 -6.32
CA GLN A 27 2.11 1.35 -7.19
C GLN A 27 2.43 1.64 -8.67
N SER A 28 3.02 2.81 -8.95
CA SER A 28 3.43 3.18 -10.30
C SER A 28 4.47 2.23 -10.88
N ALA A 29 5.39 1.71 -10.06
CA ALA A 29 6.38 0.72 -10.48
C ALA A 29 5.72 -0.64 -10.81
N LEU A 30 4.74 -1.07 -10.02
CA LEU A 30 3.97 -2.29 -10.30
C LEU A 30 3.17 -2.17 -11.61
N GLU A 31 2.57 -1.01 -11.88
CA GLU A 31 1.85 -0.76 -13.14
C GLU A 31 2.78 -0.86 -14.36
N ARG A 32 3.99 -0.28 -14.28
CA ARG A 32 5.00 -0.43 -15.34
C ARG A 32 5.46 -1.88 -15.50
N ALA A 33 5.70 -2.59 -14.40
CA ALA A 33 6.09 -4.01 -14.44
C ALA A 33 4.98 -4.88 -15.05
N LYS A 34 3.71 -4.58 -14.77
CA LYS A 34 2.55 -5.25 -15.41
C LYS A 34 2.56 -5.07 -16.92
N ILE A 35 2.84 -3.86 -17.41
CA ILE A 35 2.93 -3.59 -18.86
C ILE A 35 4.03 -4.44 -19.51
N VAL A 36 5.23 -4.48 -18.91
CA VAL A 36 6.35 -5.30 -19.39
C VAL A 36 5.97 -6.78 -19.40
N ALA A 37 5.41 -7.29 -18.31
CA ALA A 37 5.01 -8.70 -18.20
C ALA A 37 3.97 -9.12 -19.26
N VAL A 38 3.03 -8.22 -19.60
CA VAL A 38 2.04 -8.46 -20.66
C VAL A 38 2.68 -8.47 -22.05
N GLN A 39 3.69 -7.61 -22.29
CA GLN A 39 4.40 -7.53 -23.55
C GLN A 39 5.32 -8.74 -23.80
N ASP A 40 5.99 -9.21 -22.75
CA ASP A 40 6.92 -10.33 -22.83
C ASP A 40 6.24 -11.69 -23.06
N LYS A 41 4.89 -11.76 -22.99
CA LYS A 41 4.09 -12.99 -23.14
C LYS A 41 4.74 -14.19 -22.45
N SER A 42 5.19 -14.01 -21.21
CA SER A 42 5.89 -15.07 -20.51
C SER A 42 4.94 -16.26 -20.31
N ASP A 43 5.16 -17.36 -21.05
CA ASP A 43 4.51 -18.68 -20.90
C ASP A 43 4.86 -19.38 -19.56
N GLY A 44 5.27 -18.61 -18.55
CA GLY A 44 5.60 -19.11 -17.24
C GLY A 44 4.35 -19.56 -16.49
N ARG A 45 4.36 -20.79 -15.98
CA ARG A 45 3.31 -21.33 -15.08
C ARG A 45 3.00 -20.41 -13.90
N PHE A 46 3.96 -19.58 -13.50
CA PHE A 46 3.84 -18.65 -12.38
C PHE A 46 3.93 -17.20 -12.84
N PHE A 47 3.04 -16.37 -12.33
CA PHE A 47 3.01 -14.94 -12.62
C PHE A 47 2.70 -14.12 -11.37
N PHE A 48 3.06 -12.84 -11.41
CA PHE A 48 2.81 -11.90 -10.32
C PHE A 48 1.36 -11.40 -10.35
N ASP A 49 0.66 -11.48 -9.21
CA ASP A 49 -0.71 -11.04 -9.01
C ASP A 49 -0.76 -9.53 -8.72
N TYR A 50 -0.58 -8.73 -9.77
CA TYR A 50 -0.61 -7.27 -9.67
C TYR A 50 -1.90 -6.73 -9.02
N GLU A 51 -3.05 -7.35 -9.30
CA GLU A 51 -4.34 -6.92 -8.72
C GLU A 51 -4.41 -7.12 -7.21
N ARG A 52 -3.74 -8.16 -6.69
CA ARG A 52 -3.67 -8.40 -5.25
C ARG A 52 -2.66 -7.48 -4.58
N ALA A 53 -1.48 -7.29 -5.18
CA ALA A 53 -0.48 -6.36 -4.65
C ALA A 53 -1.02 -4.91 -4.59
N THR A 54 -1.72 -4.45 -5.61
CA THR A 54 -2.34 -3.11 -5.62
C THR A 54 -3.43 -2.96 -4.55
N ARG A 55 -4.20 -4.03 -4.27
CA ARG A 55 -5.19 -4.01 -3.17
C ARG A 55 -4.52 -3.91 -1.80
N ASP A 56 -3.43 -4.62 -1.58
CA ASP A 56 -2.67 -4.56 -0.33
C ASP A 56 -2.05 -3.16 -0.14
N LEU A 57 -1.47 -2.56 -1.19
CA LEU A 57 -0.98 -1.18 -1.15
C LEU A 57 -2.09 -0.17 -0.81
N LYS A 58 -3.28 -0.33 -1.38
CA LYS A 58 -4.44 0.52 -1.07
C LYS A 58 -4.85 0.39 0.39
N THR A 59 -4.84 -0.83 0.92
CA THR A 59 -5.14 -1.11 2.32
C THR A 59 -4.13 -0.43 3.25
N MET A 60 -2.84 -0.49 2.92
CA MET A 60 -1.78 0.23 3.66
C MET A 60 -2.00 1.75 3.64
N LYS A 61 -2.23 2.35 2.45
CA LYS A 61 -2.51 3.79 2.30
C LYS A 61 -3.69 4.22 3.17
N GLN A 62 -4.81 3.51 3.07
CA GLN A 62 -6.01 3.79 3.87
C GLN A 62 -5.77 3.64 5.38
N GLY A 63 -4.91 2.69 5.78
CA GLY A 63 -4.46 2.53 7.17
C GLY A 63 -3.79 3.81 7.68
N ILE A 64 -2.78 4.28 6.94
CA ILE A 64 -1.99 5.48 7.28
C ILE A 64 -2.85 6.74 7.23
N GLU A 65 -3.65 6.94 6.17
CA GLU A 65 -4.51 8.11 6.00
C GLU A 65 -5.49 8.30 7.15
N THR A 66 -6.10 7.23 7.65
CA THR A 66 -7.00 7.34 8.81
C THR A 66 -6.27 7.55 10.13
N TYR A 67 -5.02 7.13 10.24
CA TYR A 67 -4.24 7.49 11.42
C TYR A 67 -3.92 9.00 11.40
N LEU A 68 -3.57 9.54 10.23
CA LEU A 68 -3.31 10.97 10.05
C LEU A 68 -4.58 11.83 10.19
N GLU A 69 -5.69 11.34 9.65
CA GLU A 69 -7.02 11.96 9.67
C GLU A 69 -8.05 11.01 10.30
N PRO A 70 -8.04 10.87 11.64
CA PRO A 70 -8.98 10.00 12.33
C PRO A 70 -10.40 10.53 12.14
N SER A 71 -11.17 9.85 11.28
CA SER A 71 -12.60 10.11 11.15
C SER A 71 -13.30 9.83 12.48
N ARG A 72 -14.27 10.69 12.84
CA ARG A 72 -15.15 10.43 13.98
C ARG A 72 -16.18 9.32 13.70
N ALA A 73 -16.24 8.81 12.48
CA ALA A 73 -17.07 7.65 12.13
C ALA A 73 -16.49 6.37 12.75
N GLN A 74 -17.34 5.37 13.00
CA GLN A 74 -16.89 4.08 13.54
C GLN A 74 -15.74 3.49 12.70
N PRO A 75 -14.74 2.85 13.34
CA PRO A 75 -13.68 2.15 12.63
C PRO A 75 -14.31 1.10 11.72
N ARG A 76 -14.17 1.29 10.41
CA ARG A 76 -14.51 0.24 9.44
C ARG A 76 -13.32 -0.71 9.37
N ASP A 77 -13.60 -2.01 9.40
CA ASP A 77 -12.59 -3.01 9.10
C ASP A 77 -12.02 -2.73 7.70
N LYS A 78 -10.70 -2.57 7.60
CA LYS A 78 -10.03 -2.14 6.37
C LYS A 78 -9.48 -3.30 5.56
N GLY A 79 -9.74 -4.52 5.99
CA GLY A 79 -9.21 -5.72 5.37
C GLY A 79 -7.77 -6.01 5.81
N SER A 80 -7.32 -7.21 5.49
CA SER A 80 -5.99 -7.72 5.82
C SER A 80 -5.10 -7.72 4.59
N LEU A 81 -3.78 -7.59 4.81
CA LEU A 81 -2.79 -7.77 3.76
C LEU A 81 -2.65 -9.27 3.46
N VAL A 82 -2.78 -9.65 2.20
CA VAL A 82 -2.68 -11.05 1.80
C VAL A 82 -1.21 -11.48 1.73
N GLY A 83 -0.33 -10.63 1.19
CA GLY A 83 1.12 -10.87 1.11
C GLY A 83 1.57 -11.96 0.13
N GLN A 84 0.68 -12.85 -0.33
CA GLN A 84 0.96 -13.88 -1.34
C GLN A 84 0.59 -13.38 -2.74
N TYR A 85 1.58 -12.97 -3.53
CA TYR A 85 1.39 -12.39 -4.87
C TYR A 85 1.73 -13.32 -6.03
N ARG A 86 1.96 -14.62 -5.79
CA ARG A 86 2.17 -15.59 -6.86
C ARG A 86 0.83 -16.19 -7.28
N LYS A 87 0.54 -16.18 -8.58
CA LYS A 87 -0.57 -16.91 -9.20
C LYS A 87 -0.04 -18.01 -10.12
N GLU A 88 -0.86 -19.03 -10.31
CA GLU A 88 -0.61 -20.20 -11.14
C GLU A 88 -1.68 -20.28 -12.22
N GLN A 89 -1.28 -20.55 -13.47
CA GLN A 89 -2.22 -20.91 -14.54
C GLN A 89 -2.59 -22.40 -14.39
N PRO A 90 -3.88 -22.77 -14.41
CA PRO A 90 -4.32 -24.16 -14.38
C PRO A 90 -3.90 -24.96 -15.62
#